data_AF-A0A662I263-F1
#
_entry.id   AF-A0A662I263-F1
#
_cell.length_a   1.000
_cell.length_b   1.000
_cell.length_c   1.000
_cell.angle_alpha   90.00
_cell.angle_beta   90.00
_cell.angle_gamma   90.00
#
_symmetry.space_group_name_H-M   'P 1'
#
loop_
_entity.id
_entity.type
_entity.pdbx_description
1 polymer ?
#
loop_
_entity_poly.entity_id
_entity_poly.type
_entity_poly.pdbx_seq_one_letter_code
_entity_poly.pdbx_strand_id
1 'polypeptide(L)' 'MSRTTIAVSKELYQELLLEKQRLKAKTMGETIEKILKEYRKLKRVIAVLEIIEKIRLKEK' A
#
# COMPACT_ATOMS: atom_id res chain seq x y z
N MET A 1 -11.03 16.85 -6.01
CA MET A 1 -10.90 16.02 -4.79
C MET A 1 -11.26 16.86 -3.57
N SER A 2 -12.15 16.37 -2.72
CA SER A 2 -12.45 17.00 -1.42
C SER A 2 -11.18 17.00 -0.56
N ARG A 3 -10.93 18.09 0.17
CA ARG A 3 -9.82 18.14 1.13
C ARG A 3 -10.23 17.36 2.37
N THR A 4 -9.54 16.26 2.64
CA THR A 4 -9.69 15.48 3.88
C THR A 4 -8.45 15.69 4.73
N THR A 5 -8.63 16.19 5.95
CA THR A 5 -7.54 16.31 6.94
C THR A 5 -7.50 15.03 7.78
N ILE A 6 -6.32 14.43 7.92
CA ILE A 6 -6.11 13.24 8.72
C ILE A 6 -5.03 13.56 9.75
N ALA A 7 -5.33 13.36 11.03
CA ALA A 7 -4.34 13.47 12.09
C ALA A 7 -3.47 12.20 12.10
N VAL A 8 -2.14 12.38 12.11
CA VAL A 8 -1.16 11.29 12.15
C VAL A 8 -0.07 11.61 13.17
N SER A 9 0.65 10.58 13.63
CA SER A 9 1.84 10.79 14.46
C SER A 9 2.93 11.51 13.67
N LYS A 10 3.85 12.17 14.39
CA LYS A 10 5.00 12.85 13.80
C LYS A 10 5.90 11.89 13.03
N GLU A 11 6.10 10.70 13.57
CA GLU A 11 6.92 9.63 12.95
C GLU A 11 6.33 9.18 11.62
N LEU A 12 5.03 8.86 11.59
CA LEU A 12 4.35 8.47 10.36
C LEU A 12 4.40 9.59 9.31
N TYR A 13 4.26 10.85 9.72
CA TYR A 13 4.39 11.97 8.81
C TYR A 13 5.80 12.07 8.19
N GLN A 14 6.86 11.82 8.98
CA GLN A 14 8.24 11.80 8.48
C GLN A 14 8.46 10.67 7.47
N GLU A 15 7.97 9.46 7.76
CA GLU A 15 8.02 8.34 6.81
C GLU A 15 7.29 8.68 5.50
N LEU A 16 6.11 9.29 5.57
CA LEU A 16 5.35 9.72 4.40
C LEU A 16 6.10 10.78 3.57
N LEU A 17 6.89 11.66 4.20
CA LEU A 17 7.74 12.62 3.50
C LEU A 17 8.90 11.93 2.76
N LEU A 18 9.52 10.91 3.36
CA LEU A 18 10.56 10.11 2.72
C LEU A 18 9.98 9.34 1.52
N GLU A 19 8.83 8.70 1.70
CA GLU A 19 8.14 7.98 0.62
C GLU A 19 7.71 8.90 -0.51
N LYS A 20 7.27 10.13 -0.21
CA LYS A 20 6.97 11.15 -1.23
C LYS A 20 8.18 11.40 -2.14
N GLN A 21 9.38 11.52 -1.56
CA GLN A 21 10.62 11.69 -2.33
C GLN A 21 10.96 10.44 -3.14
N ARG A 22 10.92 9.26 -2.52
CA ARG A 22 11.19 7.97 -3.18
C ARG A 22 10.29 7.74 -4.39
N LEU A 23 8.98 8.01 -4.23
CA LEU A 23 7.95 7.82 -5.24
C LEU A 23 7.83 8.99 -6.23
N LYS A 24 8.66 10.03 -6.08
CA LYS A 24 8.65 11.27 -6.86
C LYS A 24 7.23 11.86 -7.01
N ALA A 25 6.46 11.82 -5.92
CA ALA A 25 5.08 12.30 -5.90
C ALA A 25 5.03 13.82 -5.67
N LYS A 26 4.10 14.51 -6.35
CA LYS A 26 3.95 15.98 -6.26
C LYS A 26 3.26 16.37 -4.96
N THR A 27 2.22 15.63 -4.57
CA THR A 27 1.40 15.92 -3.39
C THR A 27 1.39 14.74 -2.41
N MET A 28 1.05 15.02 -1.15
CA MET A 28 0.90 13.95 -0.15
C MET A 28 -0.24 12.99 -0.51
N GLY A 29 -1.34 13.51 -1.09
CA GLY A 29 -2.43 12.68 -1.59
C GLY A 29 -1.96 11.69 -2.67
N GLU A 30 -1.14 12.15 -3.61
CA GLU A 30 -0.55 11.29 -4.63
C GLU A 30 0.38 10.22 -4.02
N THR A 31 1.17 10.57 -3.01
CA THR A 31 1.99 9.61 -2.25
C THR A 31 1.12 8.50 -1.66
N ILE A 32 0.06 8.89 -0.93
CA ILE A 32 -0.87 7.95 -0.29
C ILE A 32 -1.55 7.06 -1.33
N GLU A 33 -2.02 7.63 -2.45
CA GLU A 33 -2.65 6.86 -3.52
C GLU A 33 -1.72 5.82 -4.14
N LYS A 34 -0.46 6.18 -4.37
CA LYS A 34 0.56 5.25 -4.89
C LYS A 34 0.80 4.10 -3.91
N ILE A 35 0.99 4.40 -2.63
CA ILE A 35 1.18 3.39 -1.57
C ILE A 35 -0.03 2.45 -1.51
N LEU A 36 -1.25 3.00 -1.48
CA LEU A 36 -2.47 2.18 -1.42
C LEU A 36 -2.66 1.31 -2.66
N LYS A 37 -2.25 1.79 -3.83
CA LYS A 37 -2.32 1.03 -5.09
C LYS A 37 -1.37 -0.17 -5.05
N GLU A 38 -0.13 0.01 -4.56
CA GLU A 38 0.82 -1.09 -4.39
C GLU A 38 0.36 -2.10 -3.36
N TYR A 39 -0.13 -1.63 -2.20
CA TYR A 39 -0.70 -2.49 -1.17
C TYR A 39 -1.83 -3.37 -1.71
N ARG A 40 -2.76 -2.80 -2.49
CA ARG A 40 -3.86 -3.57 -3.12
C ARG A 40 -3.35 -4.63 -4.09
N LYS A 41 -2.27 -4.34 -4.84
CA LYS A 41 -1.65 -5.35 -5.73
C LYS A 41 -1.05 -6.49 -4.92
N LEU A 42 -0.26 -6.18 -3.89
CA LEU A 42 0.35 -7.20 -3.02
C LEU A 42 -0.70 -8.07 -2.35
N LYS A 43 -1.78 -7.47 -1.84
CA LYS A 43 -2.89 -8.21 -1.24
C LYS A 43 -3.53 -9.21 -2.21
N ARG A 44 -3.66 -8.87 -3.49
CA ARG A 44 -4.15 -9.79 -4.53
C ARG A 44 -3.16 -10.92 -4.79
N VAL A 45 -1.87 -10.62 -4.86
CA VAL A 45 -0.82 -11.64 -5.05
C VAL A 45 -0.84 -12.65 -3.90
N ILE A 46 -0.91 -12.18 -2.65
CA ILE A 46 -1.02 -13.04 -1.48
C ILE A 46 -2.24 -13.95 -1.57
N ALA A 47 -3.41 -13.41 -1.91
CA ALA A 47 -4.62 -14.21 -2.04
C ALA A 47 -4.51 -15.32 -3.11
N VAL A 48 -3.83 -15.05 -4.23
CA VAL A 48 -3.58 -16.09 -5.26
C VAL A 48 -2.62 -17.16 -4.73
N LEU A 49 -1.56 -16.77 -4.03
CA LEU A 49 -0.61 -17.71 -3.44
C LEU A 49 -1.28 -18.63 -2.40
N GLU A 50 -2.15 -18.08 -1.55
CA GLU A 50 -2.95 -18.86 -0.59
C GLU A 50 -3.87 -19.88 -1.28
N ILE A 51 -4.47 -19.52 -2.43
CA ILE A 51 -5.29 -20.45 -3.22
C ILE A 51 -4.43 -21.58 -3.79
N ILE A 52 -3.28 -21.25 -4.39
CA ILE A 52 -2.34 -22.23 -4.95
C ILE A 52 -1.88 -23.20 -3.86
N GLU A 53 -1.53 -22.70 -2.67
CA GLU A 53 -1.10 -23.53 -1.56
C GLU A 53 -2.22 -24.47 -1.09
N LYS A 54 -3.46 -23.98 -0.98
CA LYS A 54 -4.62 -24.82 -0.64
C LYS A 54 -4.88 -25.92 -1.67
N ILE A 55 -4.67 -25.65 -2.96
CA ILE A 55 -4.80 -26.67 -4.02
C ILE A 55 -3.70 -27.72 -3.86
N ARG A 56 -2.44 -27.29 -3.73
CA ARG A 56 -1.29 -28.19 -3.55
C ARG A 56 -1.44 -29.12 -2.34
N LEU A 57 -2.02 -28.62 -1.24
CA LEU A 57 -2.26 -29.42 -0.04
C LEU A 57 -3.42 -30.42 -0.19
N LYS A 58 -4.37 -30.20 -1.09
CA LYS A 58 -5.47 -31.14 -1.38
C LYS A 58 -5.07 -32.28 -2.31
N GLU A 59 -4.04 -32.08 -3.12
CA GLU A 59 -3.53 -33.08 -4.06
C GLU A 59 -2.51 -34.05 -3.42
N LYS A 60 -2.13 -33.82 -2.16
CA LYS A 60 -1.30 -34.73 -1.34
C LYS A 60 -2.16 -35.58 -0.43
#